data_AF-A0A225DI37-F1
#
_entry.id   AF-A0A225DI37-F1
#
_cell.length_a   1.000
_cell.length_b   1.000
_cell.length_c   1.000
_cell.angle_alpha   90.00
_cell.angle_beta   90.00
_cell.angle_gamma   90.00
#
_symmetry.space_group_name_H-M   'P 1'
#
loop_
_entity.id
_entity.type
_entity.pdbx_description
1 polymer ?
#
loop_
_entity_poly.entity_id
_entity_poly.type
_entity_poly.pdbx_seq_one_letter_code
_entity_poly.pdbx_strand_id
1 'polypeptide(L)'
;MTSFVEFHGFGFWCRNAILADWLDALTTTAALQAAEWPWLTKAGFYWAAVRSGVKSQRMTLYLDADANTPEKQIQCEELFEIVSALPLAPPVRRCALLCLALIRGEITGTRNRSIDLWASGEWDET
;
A
#
# COMPACT_ATOMS: atom_id res chain seq x y z
N MET A 1 -3.85 -11.43 -20.09
CA MET A 1 -3.00 -10.80 -19.05
C MET A 1 -3.90 -10.24 -17.96
N THR A 2 -4.14 -10.99 -16.90
CA THR A 2 -5.08 -10.64 -15.82
C THR A 2 -4.40 -9.72 -14.79
N SER A 3 -4.61 -8.41 -14.97
CA SER A 3 -4.27 -7.31 -14.08
C SER A 3 -5.00 -7.47 -12.73
N PHE A 4 -4.41 -8.18 -11.78
CA PHE A 4 -5.13 -8.56 -10.56
C PHE A 4 -4.91 -7.58 -9.40
N VAL A 5 -5.96 -6.82 -9.08
CA VAL A 5 -6.14 -6.11 -7.80
C VAL A 5 -7.59 -6.31 -7.37
N GLU A 6 -7.81 -7.13 -6.36
CA GLU A 6 -9.16 -7.54 -5.92
C GLU A 6 -9.44 -7.16 -4.48
N PHE A 7 -10.63 -6.61 -4.23
CA PHE A 7 -11.10 -6.32 -2.88
C PHE A 7 -11.75 -7.57 -2.30
N HIS A 8 -11.38 -7.95 -1.09
CA HIS A 8 -11.79 -9.19 -0.43
C HIS A 8 -12.44 -8.93 0.92
N GLY A 9 -13.57 -8.22 0.96
CA GLY A 9 -14.43 -8.04 2.14
C GLY A 9 -13.81 -7.25 3.31
N PHE A 10 -12.53 -7.43 3.58
CA PHE A 10 -11.79 -7.04 4.76
C PHE A 10 -10.39 -6.46 4.43
N GLY A 11 -10.08 -6.31 3.14
CA GLY A 11 -8.77 -5.90 2.62
C GLY A 11 -8.75 -6.01 1.09
N PHE A 12 -7.59 -5.88 0.48
CA PHE A 12 -7.45 -6.15 -0.95
C PHE A 12 -6.13 -6.85 -1.27
N TRP A 13 -6.12 -7.59 -2.35
CA TRP A 13 -4.98 -8.39 -2.82
C TRP A 13 -4.46 -7.79 -4.11
N CYS A 14 -3.15 -7.79 -4.31
CA CYS A 14 -2.55 -7.39 -5.57
C CYS A 14 -1.28 -8.19 -5.84
N ARG A 15 -0.88 -8.25 -7.12
CA ARG A 15 0.37 -8.90 -7.52
C ARG A 15 1.58 -8.16 -6.94
N ASN A 16 2.64 -8.92 -6.65
CA ASN A 16 3.92 -8.39 -6.13
C ASN A 16 4.49 -7.24 -6.97
N ALA A 17 4.41 -7.31 -8.30
CA ALA A 17 4.86 -6.22 -9.18
C ALA A 17 4.03 -4.94 -8.99
N ILE A 18 2.70 -5.06 -8.88
CA ILE A 18 1.80 -3.91 -8.66
C ILE A 18 2.08 -3.26 -7.31
N LEU A 19 2.29 -4.09 -6.28
CA LEU A 19 2.63 -3.61 -4.95
C LEU A 19 4.01 -2.93 -4.93
N ALA A 20 5.01 -3.51 -5.59
CA ALA A 20 6.35 -2.93 -5.67
C ALA A 20 6.32 -1.56 -6.35
N ASP A 21 5.63 -1.43 -7.48
CA ASP A 21 5.49 -0.16 -8.19
C ASP A 21 4.76 0.90 -7.33
N TRP A 22 3.73 0.48 -6.59
CA TRP A 22 3.04 1.37 -5.66
C TRP A 22 3.92 1.78 -4.48
N LEU A 23 4.68 0.85 -3.88
CA LEU A 23 5.60 1.14 -2.78
C LEU A 23 6.76 2.04 -3.23
N ASP A 24 7.22 1.91 -4.47
CA ASP A 24 8.23 2.81 -5.04
C ASP A 24 7.66 4.24 -5.18
N ALA A 25 6.42 4.38 -5.66
CA ALA A 25 5.74 5.69 -5.71
C ALA A 25 5.50 6.28 -4.31
N LEU A 26 5.07 5.45 -3.36
CA LEU A 26 4.80 5.85 -1.97
C LEU A 26 6.08 6.32 -1.27
N THR A 27 7.14 5.53 -1.32
CA THR A 27 8.42 5.87 -0.66
C THR A 27 9.08 7.10 -1.27
N THR A 28 9.00 7.26 -2.60
CA THR A 28 9.47 8.48 -3.28
C THR A 28 8.71 9.71 -2.79
N THR A 29 7.37 9.64 -2.74
CA THR A 29 6.53 10.76 -2.29
C THR A 29 6.76 11.05 -0.81
N ALA A 30 6.90 10.02 0.01
CA ALA A 30 7.18 10.16 1.44
C ALA A 30 8.52 10.84 1.70
N ALA A 31 9.56 10.55 0.92
CA ALA A 31 10.85 11.20 1.04
C ALA A 31 10.77 12.72 0.75
N LEU A 32 9.89 13.15 -0.15
CA LEU A 32 9.65 14.56 -0.44
C LEU A 32 8.95 15.28 0.73
N GLN A 33 8.07 14.59 1.45
CA GLN A 33 7.31 15.13 2.58
C GLN A 33 8.03 14.99 3.93
N ALA A 34 9.12 14.20 3.99
CA ALA A 34 9.79 13.84 5.25
C ALA A 34 10.40 15.03 6.01
N ALA A 35 10.66 16.17 5.33
CA ALA A 35 11.11 17.40 5.98
C ALA A 35 10.02 18.01 6.87
N GLU A 36 8.75 17.91 6.45
CA GLU A 36 7.60 18.44 7.17
C GLU A 36 7.01 17.40 8.13
N TRP A 37 7.04 16.12 7.76
CA TRP A 37 6.50 15.01 8.56
C TRP A 37 7.62 14.00 8.91
N PRO A 38 8.42 14.24 9.97
CA PRO A 38 9.65 13.48 10.22
C PRO A 38 9.48 11.96 10.39
N TRP A 39 8.30 11.52 10.84
CA TRP A 39 8.00 10.10 11.04
C TRP A 39 8.03 9.32 9.71
N LEU A 40 7.80 9.98 8.57
CA LEU A 40 7.89 9.37 7.24
C LEU A 40 9.27 8.84 6.92
N THR A 41 10.33 9.39 7.53
CA THR A 41 11.68 8.84 7.36
C THR A 41 11.72 7.38 7.81
N LYS A 42 11.17 7.10 9.00
CA LYS A 42 11.13 5.74 9.56
C LYS A 42 10.17 4.84 8.79
N ALA A 43 8.97 5.33 8.49
CA ALA A 43 7.96 4.57 7.75
C ALA A 43 8.45 4.23 6.34
N GLY A 44 9.09 5.18 5.65
CA GLY A 44 9.70 4.99 4.34
C GLY A 44 10.75 3.88 4.32
N PHE A 45 11.59 3.77 5.36
CA PHE A 45 12.52 2.64 5.50
C PHE A 45 11.80 1.29 5.63
N TYR A 46 10.72 1.23 6.42
CA TYR A 46 9.91 0.03 6.55
C TYR A 46 9.25 -0.35 5.22
N TRP A 47 8.63 0.60 4.52
CA TRP A 47 7.99 0.36 3.22
C TRP A 47 8.99 -0.08 2.14
N ALA A 48 10.20 0.50 2.13
CA ALA A 48 11.28 0.08 1.23
C ALA A 48 11.78 -1.35 1.54
N ALA A 49 11.81 -1.72 2.83
CA ALA A 49 12.13 -3.09 3.24
C ALA A 49 11.03 -4.07 2.79
N VAL A 50 9.75 -3.71 2.93
CA VAL A 50 8.63 -4.51 2.40
C VAL A 50 8.78 -4.67 0.90
N ARG A 51 8.99 -3.59 0.14
CA ARG A 51 9.22 -3.62 -1.31
C ARG A 51 10.33 -4.58 -1.71
N SER A 52 11.41 -4.62 -0.94
CA SER A 52 12.53 -5.55 -1.17
C SER A 52 12.15 -7.01 -0.91
N GLY A 53 11.33 -7.27 0.12
CA GLY A 53 10.83 -8.61 0.48
C GLY A 53 9.72 -9.16 -0.43
N VAL A 54 8.94 -8.28 -1.07
CA VAL A 54 7.85 -8.64 -1.99
C VAL A 54 8.31 -9.49 -3.19
N LYS A 55 9.61 -9.53 -3.49
CA LYS A 55 10.15 -10.43 -4.54
C LYS A 55 10.13 -11.91 -4.16
N SER A 56 10.07 -12.24 -2.87
CA SER A 56 10.39 -13.58 -2.40
C SER A 56 9.24 -14.30 -1.70
N GLN A 57 8.29 -13.59 -1.10
CA GLN A 57 7.26 -14.17 -0.23
C GLN A 57 5.97 -13.34 -0.18
N ARG A 58 4.92 -13.93 0.40
CA ARG A 58 3.74 -13.20 0.90
C ARG A 58 4.22 -12.18 1.94
N MET A 59 3.84 -10.93 1.74
CA MET A 59 4.09 -9.85 2.70
C MET A 59 2.77 -9.34 3.25
N THR A 60 2.82 -8.63 4.36
CA THR A 60 1.69 -7.90 4.90
C THR A 60 2.17 -6.49 5.20
N LEU A 61 1.45 -5.49 4.69
CA LEU A 61 1.74 -4.10 5.01
C LEU A 61 0.90 -3.67 6.21
N TYR A 62 1.58 -3.32 7.29
CA TYR A 62 0.96 -2.92 8.55
C TYR A 62 0.84 -1.39 8.64
N LEU A 63 -0.14 -0.80 7.96
CA LEU A 63 -0.31 0.66 7.92
C LEU A 63 -0.66 1.27 9.30
N ASP A 64 -1.34 0.53 10.17
CA ASP A 64 -1.63 0.94 11.55
C ASP A 64 -0.38 1.26 12.38
N ALA A 65 0.76 0.64 12.05
CA ALA A 65 2.02 0.92 12.75
C ALA A 65 2.48 2.35 12.51
N ASP A 66 2.12 2.90 11.35
CA ASP A 66 2.54 4.20 10.86
C ASP A 66 1.48 5.28 11.15
N ALA A 67 0.19 4.95 11.03
CA ALA A 67 -0.96 5.84 11.29
C ALA A 67 -1.49 5.80 12.74
N ASN A 68 -0.59 5.74 13.73
CA ASN A 68 -0.96 5.43 15.11
C ASN A 68 -1.46 6.60 15.97
N THR A 69 -1.51 7.82 15.41
CA THR A 69 -2.07 9.01 16.05
C THR A 69 -3.00 9.72 15.07
N PRO A 70 -3.99 10.52 15.55
CA PRO A 70 -4.89 11.26 14.65
C PRO A 70 -4.16 12.17 13.65
N GLU A 71 -3.06 12.79 14.08
CA GLU A 71 -2.23 13.63 13.19
C GLU A 71 -1.58 12.80 12.07
N LYS A 72 -0.98 11.66 12.42
CA LYS A 72 -0.36 10.78 11.41
C LYS A 72 -1.38 10.13 10.51
N GLN A 73 -2.58 9.86 11.01
CA GLN A 73 -3.69 9.37 10.21
C GLN A 73 -4.04 10.37 9.10
N ILE A 74 -4.19 11.65 9.44
CA ILE A 74 -4.44 12.72 8.46
C ILE A 74 -3.27 12.82 7.46
N GLN A 75 -2.03 12.83 7.95
CA GLN A 75 -0.84 12.89 7.09
C GLN A 75 -0.71 11.65 6.17
N CYS A 76 -1.11 10.46 6.64
CA CYS A 76 -1.21 9.26 5.82
C CYS A 76 -2.26 9.40 4.73
N GLU A 77 -3.45 9.92 5.06
CA GLU A 77 -4.52 10.18 4.10
C GLU A 77 -4.04 11.15 3.01
N GLU A 78 -3.45 12.28 3.40
CA GLU A 78 -2.89 13.28 2.48
C GLU A 78 -1.80 12.67 1.59
N LEU A 79 -0.88 11.90 2.15
CA LEU A 79 0.18 11.23 1.39
C LEU A 79 -0.41 10.25 0.35
N PHE A 80 -1.40 9.46 0.76
CA PHE A 80 -2.00 8.43 -0.10
C PHE A 80 -2.87 9.06 -1.19
N GLU A 81 -3.53 10.18 -0.90
CA GLU A 81 -4.19 11.01 -1.91
C GLU A 81 -3.22 11.49 -2.97
N ILE A 82 -2.07 12.08 -2.56
CA ILE A 82 -1.03 12.54 -3.48
C ILE A 82 -0.57 11.39 -4.38
N VAL A 83 -0.26 10.23 -3.80
CA VAL A 83 0.20 9.05 -4.54
C VAL A 83 -0.87 8.56 -5.53
N SER A 84 -2.15 8.54 -5.14
CA SER A 84 -3.25 8.09 -5.99
C SER A 84 -3.53 9.00 -7.20
N ALA A 85 -3.09 10.27 -7.11
CA ALA A 85 -3.21 11.28 -8.16
C ALA A 85 -2.03 11.25 -9.16
N LEU A 86 -0.95 10.53 -8.86
CA LEU A 86 0.19 10.37 -9.78
C LEU A 86 -0.22 9.63 -11.07
N PRO A 87 0.49 9.86 -12.20
CA PRO A 87 0.26 9.15 -13.46
C PRO A 87 0.76 7.69 -13.39
N LEU A 88 0.11 6.87 -12.57
CA LEU A 88 0.42 5.46 -12.36
C LEU A 88 -0.29 4.57 -13.40
N ALA A 89 0.30 3.40 -13.67
CA ALA A 89 -0.38 2.38 -14.45
C ALA A 89 -1.74 2.03 -13.80
N PRO A 90 -2.81 1.77 -14.58
CA PRO A 90 -4.16 1.52 -14.04
C PRO A 90 -4.24 0.53 -12.86
N PRO A 91 -3.57 -0.64 -12.87
CA PRO A 91 -3.56 -1.53 -11.71
C PRO A 91 -2.90 -0.93 -10.46
N VAL A 92 -1.81 -0.19 -10.64
CA VAL A 92 -1.07 0.46 -9.54
C VAL A 92 -1.90 1.59 -8.95
N ARG A 93 -2.60 2.36 -9.80
CA ARG A 93 -3.56 3.37 -9.35
C ARG A 93 -4.72 2.75 -8.56
N ARG A 94 -5.24 1.60 -9.00
CA ARG A 94 -6.29 0.87 -8.28
C ARG A 94 -5.80 0.40 -6.90
N CYS A 95 -4.56 -0.07 -6.79
CA CYS A 95 -3.91 -0.38 -5.51
C CYS A 95 -3.86 0.85 -4.60
N ALA A 96 -3.40 2.00 -5.11
CA ALA A 96 -3.33 3.24 -4.35
C ALA A 96 -4.71 3.71 -3.82
N LEU A 97 -5.75 3.63 -4.66
CA LEU A 97 -7.11 4.01 -4.28
C LEU A 97 -7.70 3.10 -3.20
N LEU A 98 -7.46 1.79 -3.30
CA LEU A 98 -7.92 0.85 -2.26
C LEU A 98 -7.16 1.04 -0.94
N CYS A 99 -5.87 1.33 -1.00
CA CYS A 99 -5.09 1.72 0.18
C CYS A 99 -5.64 2.99 0.84
N LEU A 100 -5.98 4.01 0.05
CA LEU A 100 -6.58 5.24 0.58
C LEU A 100 -7.95 4.97 1.23
N ALA A 101 -8.81 4.19 0.56
CA ALA A 101 -10.11 3.82 1.10
C ALA A 101 -10.00 3.01 2.40
N LEU A 102 -8.98 2.15 2.53
CA LEU A 102 -8.69 1.45 3.79
C LEU A 102 -8.29 2.42 4.90
N ILE A 103 -7.37 3.34 4.63
CA ILE A 103 -6.91 4.32 5.62
C ILE A 103 -8.09 5.16 6.12
N ARG A 104 -8.95 5.66 5.21
CA ARG A 104 -10.13 6.45 5.57
C ARG A 104 -11.25 5.66 6.26
N GLY A 105 -11.12 4.33 6.36
CA GLY A 105 -12.16 3.46 6.91
C GLY A 105 -13.41 3.35 6.01
N GLU A 106 -13.32 3.74 4.74
CA GLU A 106 -14.41 3.63 3.76
C GLU A 106 -14.71 2.17 3.43
N ILE A 107 -13.70 1.30 3.56
CA ILE A 107 -13.83 -0.15 3.46
C ILE A 107 -13.39 -0.81 4.77
N THR A 108 -14.29 -1.61 5.35
CA THR A 108 -14.12 -2.21 6.68
C THR A 108 -13.30 -3.51 6.63
N GLY A 109 -12.05 -3.45 7.06
CA GLY A 109 -11.30 -4.63 7.51
C GLY A 109 -11.79 -5.08 8.89
N THR A 110 -12.47 -6.22 9.04
CA THR A 110 -12.78 -6.71 10.38
C THR A 110 -11.51 -7.18 11.06
N ARG A 111 -11.19 -6.51 12.18
CA ARG A 111 -9.92 -6.56 12.93
C ARG A 111 -8.74 -6.03 12.12
N ASN A 112 -8.40 -4.77 12.39
CA ASN A 112 -7.04 -4.25 12.48
C ASN A 112 -5.97 -5.17 11.85
N ARG A 113 -5.32 -4.70 10.77
CA ARG A 113 -3.86 -4.81 10.55
C ARG A 113 -3.30 -5.67 9.42
N SER A 114 -4.02 -6.19 8.44
CA SER A 114 -3.31 -6.96 7.40
C SER A 114 -3.86 -6.80 5.99
N ILE A 115 -3.06 -6.18 5.11
CA ILE A 115 -3.11 -6.48 3.68
C ILE A 115 -2.65 -7.94 3.54
N ASP A 116 -3.59 -8.86 3.39
CA ASP A 116 -3.28 -10.25 3.09
C ASP A 116 -2.85 -10.37 1.62
N LEU A 117 -1.55 -10.52 1.35
CA LEU A 117 -1.07 -10.68 -0.02
C LEU A 117 -1.10 -12.16 -0.42
N TRP A 118 -1.79 -12.51 -1.51
CA TRP A 118 -1.59 -13.80 -2.15
C TRP A 118 -0.89 -13.64 -3.48
N ALA A 119 0.25 -14.31 -3.60
CA ALA A 119 0.89 -14.65 -4.85
C ALA A 119 1.21 -16.15 -4.76
N SER A 120 0.30 -17.00 -5.22
CA SER A 120 0.71 -18.27 -5.78
C SER A 120 0.80 -18.08 -7.30
N GLY A 121 1.91 -18.51 -7.89
CA GLY A 121 2.01 -18.73 -9.32
C GLY A 121 1.16 -19.94 -9.78
N GLU A 122 -0.03 -20.13 -9.21
CA GLU A 122 -0.96 -21.22 -9.55
C GLU A 122 -2.24 -20.66 -10.17
N TRP A 123 -2.10 -19.76 -11.15
CA TRP A 123 -3.15 -19.51 -12.14
C TRP A 123 -2.49 -19.18 -13.48
N ASP A 124 -1.56 -20.03 -13.91
CA ASP A 124 -1.48 -20.35 -15.33
C ASP A 124 -2.64 -21.33 -15.58
N GLU A 125 -3.82 -20.79 -15.87
CA GLU A 125 -4.91 -21.58 -16.46
C GLU A 125 -4.44 -22.05 -17.84
N THR A 126 -3.87 -23.25 -17.88
CA THR A 126 -4.17 -24.23 -18.93
C THR A 126 -5.24 -25.18 -18.43
#